data_AF-A0A3P1SDW0-F1
#
_entry.id   AF-A0A3P1SDW0-F1
#
_cell.length_a   1.000
_cell.length_b   1.000
_cell.length_c   1.000
_cell.angle_alpha   90.00
_cell.angle_beta   90.00
_cell.angle_gamma   90.00
#
_symmetry.space_group_name_H-M   'P 1'
#
loop_
_entity.id
_entity.type
_entity.pdbx_description
1 polymer ?
#
loop_
_entity_poly.entity_id
_entity_poly.type
_entity_poly.pdbx_seq_one_letter_code
_entity_poly.pdbx_strand_id
1 'polypeptide(L)'
;HIYDIYFSETDQIRVPTDLAQLRDMLESIEPNSTHGFMSFLTDIYERYEIARKYFLERTFRKPTDFYNPFTIYQGMKLKTFDKADNLIEKYVDNEKIQKMLAFQTLYIGIDPKRSPSLYSIIPMIELMFGVHFIKGGMYSFVRALQTLNEELGTQIYTNANVEEIIIDGRYK
;
A
#
# COMPACT_ATOMS: atom_id res chain seq x y z
N HIS A 1 14.78 9.49 -5.62
CA HIS A 1 13.86 8.89 -6.60
C HIS A 1 13.47 7.52 -6.06
N ILE A 2 12.23 7.09 -6.30
CA ILE A 2 11.63 5.91 -5.67
C ILE A 2 12.07 4.65 -6.43
N TYR A 3 11.86 4.65 -7.75
CA TYR A 3 12.24 3.57 -8.65
C TYR A 3 12.39 4.10 -10.08
N ASP A 4 12.93 3.26 -10.95
CA ASP A 4 13.02 3.49 -12.39
C ASP A 4 12.12 2.48 -13.12
N ILE A 5 11.29 2.95 -14.07
CA ILE A 5 10.52 2.08 -14.98
C ILE A 5 11.18 2.10 -16.35
N TYR A 6 11.43 0.93 -16.90
CA TYR A 6 11.97 0.75 -18.24
C TYR A 6 10.88 0.22 -19.17
N PHE A 7 10.48 1.01 -20.17
CA PHE A 7 9.55 0.62 -21.22
C PHE A 7 10.28 0.03 -22.44
N SER A 8 11.53 0.46 -22.66
CA SER A 8 12.50 -0.12 -23.59
C SER A 8 13.92 0.26 -23.15
N GLU A 9 14.95 -0.15 -23.88
CA GLU A 9 16.35 0.17 -23.57
C GLU A 9 16.63 1.69 -23.52
N THR A 10 15.90 2.49 -24.29
CA THR A 10 16.07 3.94 -24.37
C THR A 10 14.91 4.74 -23.78
N ASP A 11 13.87 4.05 -23.28
CA ASP A 11 12.65 4.68 -22.75
C ASP A 11 12.52 4.33 -21.28
N GLN A 12 12.93 5.27 -20.44
CA GLN A 12 12.97 5.14 -19.00
C GLN A 12 12.24 6.32 -18.35
N ILE A 13 11.46 6.01 -17.31
CA ILE A 13 10.90 7.00 -16.39
C ILE A 13 11.55 6.80 -15.03
N ARG A 14 12.20 7.86 -14.53
CA ARG A 14 12.70 7.91 -13.15
C ARG A 14 11.70 8.63 -12.27
N VAL A 15 11.10 7.93 -11.32
CA VAL A 15 10.06 8.51 -10.45
C VAL A 15 10.71 9.25 -9.28
N PRO A 16 10.69 10.59 -9.24
CA PRO A 16 11.33 11.34 -8.16
C PRO A 16 10.52 11.26 -6.86
N THR A 17 11.21 11.51 -5.75
CA THR A 17 10.60 11.64 -4.42
C THR A 17 10.18 13.08 -4.11
N ASP A 18 10.73 14.05 -4.84
CA ASP A 18 10.41 15.46 -4.68
C ASP A 18 9.21 15.84 -5.55
N LEU A 19 8.26 16.59 -4.98
CA LEU A 19 7.00 16.92 -5.64
C LEU A 19 7.18 17.85 -6.85
N ALA A 20 8.14 18.78 -6.79
CA ALA A 20 8.39 19.69 -7.90
C ALA A 20 9.01 18.93 -9.08
N GLN A 21 9.98 18.05 -8.82
CA GLN A 21 10.53 17.15 -9.82
C GLN A 21 9.47 16.18 -10.38
N LEU A 22 8.55 15.71 -9.52
CA LEU A 22 7.46 14.82 -9.95
C LEU A 22 6.52 15.53 -10.92
N ARG A 23 6.13 16.76 -10.61
CA ARG A 23 5.36 17.61 -11.53
C ARG A 23 6.09 17.77 -12.86
N ASP A 24 7.35 18.18 -12.83
CA ASP A 24 8.11 18.44 -14.06
C ASP A 24 8.26 17.17 -14.91
N MET A 25 8.44 16.01 -14.27
CA MET A 25 8.44 14.70 -14.93
C MET A 25 7.08 14.41 -15.60
N LEU A 26 5.97 14.58 -14.88
CA LEU A 26 4.62 14.33 -15.40
C LEU A 26 4.31 15.23 -16.61
N GLU A 27 4.56 16.54 -16.49
CA GLU A 27 4.35 17.51 -17.57
C GLU A 27 5.23 17.23 -18.80
N SER A 28 6.42 16.65 -18.61
CA SER A 28 7.28 16.23 -19.73
C SER A 28 6.76 15.00 -20.49
N ILE A 29 5.95 14.16 -19.83
CA ILE A 29 5.34 12.96 -20.43
C ILE A 29 4.04 13.34 -21.14
N GLU A 30 3.17 14.09 -20.46
CA GLU A 30 1.90 14.58 -20.98
C GLU A 30 1.60 15.95 -20.36
N PRO A 31 1.46 17.01 -21.17
CA PRO A 31 1.08 18.33 -20.68
C PRO A 31 -0.27 18.31 -19.95
N ASN A 32 -0.34 19.00 -18.81
CA ASN A 32 -1.48 19.08 -17.89
C ASN A 32 -1.81 17.78 -17.13
N SER A 33 -0.98 16.73 -17.22
CA SER A 33 -1.20 15.48 -16.50
C SER A 33 -1.04 15.60 -14.98
N THR A 34 -0.32 16.63 -14.49
CA THR A 34 -0.13 16.85 -13.06
C THR A 34 -1.45 16.98 -12.32
N HIS A 35 -2.41 17.74 -12.88
CA HIS A 35 -3.68 17.98 -12.20
C HIS A 35 -4.46 16.67 -11.97
N GLY A 36 -4.55 15.83 -13.01
CA GLY A 36 -5.18 14.53 -12.95
C GLY A 36 -4.51 13.62 -11.93
N PHE A 37 -3.18 13.55 -11.98
CA PHE A 37 -2.37 12.77 -11.06
C PHE A 37 -2.56 13.19 -9.59
N MET A 38 -2.55 14.50 -9.30
CA MET A 38 -2.76 15.00 -7.94
C MET A 38 -4.20 14.75 -7.46
N SER A 39 -5.18 14.84 -8.37
CA SER A 39 -6.58 14.53 -8.07
C SER A 39 -6.76 13.05 -7.71
N PHE A 40 -6.08 12.16 -8.43
CA PHE A 40 -6.01 10.73 -8.11
C PHE A 40 -5.43 10.51 -6.71
N LEU A 41 -4.25 11.08 -6.42
CA LEU A 41 -3.62 10.93 -5.10
C LEU A 41 -4.53 11.45 -3.97
N THR A 42 -5.23 12.56 -4.20
CA THR A 42 -6.16 13.13 -3.20
C THR A 42 -7.33 12.17 -2.92
N ASP A 43 -7.99 11.62 -3.95
CA ASP A 43 -9.09 10.66 -3.77
C ASP A 43 -8.62 9.40 -3.05
N ILE A 44 -7.44 8.87 -3.39
CA ILE A 44 -6.86 7.71 -2.71
C ILE A 44 -6.50 8.03 -1.27
N TYR A 45 -5.99 9.23 -0.97
CA TYR A 45 -5.67 9.65 0.38
C TYR A 45 -6.91 9.71 1.27
N GLU A 46 -8.02 10.24 0.77
CA GLU A 46 -9.30 10.24 1.50
C GLU A 46 -9.77 8.81 1.83
N ARG A 47 -9.63 7.88 0.88
CA ARG A 47 -9.95 6.46 1.11
C ARG A 47 -9.00 5.83 2.13
N TYR A 48 -7.71 6.15 2.07
CA TYR A 48 -6.73 5.71 3.07
C TYR A 48 -7.08 6.21 4.46
N GLU A 49 -7.47 7.46 4.64
CA GLU A 49 -7.88 8.00 5.94
C GLU A 49 -9.07 7.25 6.53
N ILE A 50 -10.05 6.89 5.69
CA ILE A 50 -11.19 6.05 6.10
C ILE A 50 -10.69 4.64 6.48
N ALA A 51 -9.85 4.02 5.66
CA ALA A 51 -9.30 2.69 5.91
C ALA A 51 -8.50 2.68 7.22
N ARG A 52 -7.63 3.67 7.43
CA ARG A 52 -6.80 3.81 8.63
C ARG A 52 -7.68 3.93 9.88
N LYS A 53 -8.56 4.93 9.91
CA LYS A 53 -9.37 5.26 11.09
C LYS A 53 -10.37 4.17 11.46
N TYR A 54 -11.00 3.52 10.48
CA TYR A 54 -12.13 2.63 10.73
C TYR A 54 -11.78 1.14 10.64
N PHE A 55 -10.64 0.79 10.04
CA PHE A 55 -10.24 -0.60 9.83
C PHE A 55 -8.82 -0.92 10.36
N LEU A 56 -7.81 -0.11 10.08
CA LEU A 56 -6.42 -0.44 10.47
C LEU A 56 -6.11 -0.14 11.95
N GLU A 57 -6.61 0.97 12.48
CA GLU A 57 -6.37 1.39 13.87
C GLU A 57 -7.37 0.78 14.86
N ARG A 58 -8.36 0.00 14.39
CA ARG A 58 -9.37 -0.63 15.24
C ARG A 58 -9.07 -2.11 15.46
N THR A 59 -9.22 -2.56 16.71
CA THR A 59 -9.18 -3.98 17.04
C THR A 59 -10.56 -4.63 16.82
N PHE A 60 -10.61 -5.67 16.00
CA PHE A 60 -11.80 -6.51 15.83
C PHE A 60 -11.64 -7.76 16.69
N ARG A 61 -12.29 -7.81 17.85
CA ARG A 61 -12.20 -8.96 18.78
C ARG A 61 -13.36 -9.94 18.61
N LYS A 62 -14.51 -9.46 18.14
CA LYS A 62 -15.70 -10.25 17.88
C LYS A 62 -16.18 -10.07 16.43
N PRO A 63 -16.84 -11.07 15.82
CA PRO A 63 -17.42 -10.93 14.48
C PRO A 63 -18.37 -9.73 14.37
N THR A 64 -19.13 -9.43 15.43
CA THR A 64 -20.05 -8.27 15.50
C THR A 64 -19.34 -6.92 15.41
N ASP A 65 -18.06 -6.84 15.78
CA ASP A 65 -17.26 -5.62 15.66
C ASP A 65 -17.02 -5.27 14.18
N PHE A 66 -17.00 -6.30 13.33
CA PHE A 66 -16.79 -6.19 11.89
C PHE A 66 -18.11 -6.09 11.13
N TYR A 67 -19.08 -6.96 11.41
CA TYR A 67 -20.37 -7.03 10.72
C TYR A 67 -21.43 -6.12 11.36
N ASN A 68 -21.19 -4.82 11.38
CA ASN A 68 -22.18 -3.84 11.83
C ASN A 68 -22.49 -2.78 10.75
N PRO A 69 -23.65 -2.11 10.82
CA PRO A 69 -24.05 -1.13 9.82
C PRO A 69 -23.05 0.01 9.63
N PHE A 70 -22.34 0.39 10.69
CA PHE A 70 -21.33 1.44 10.64
C PHE A 70 -20.10 1.02 9.83
N THR A 71 -19.52 -0.14 10.12
CA THR A 71 -18.37 -0.69 9.38
C THR A 71 -18.73 -0.95 7.92
N ILE A 72 -19.94 -1.47 7.66
CA ILE A 72 -20.46 -1.67 6.30
C ILE A 72 -20.58 -0.33 5.54
N TYR A 73 -21.13 0.71 6.17
CA TYR A 73 -21.23 2.04 5.58
C TYR A 73 -19.86 2.65 5.26
N GLN A 74 -18.87 2.52 6.16
CA GLN A 74 -17.51 2.99 5.87
C GLN A 74 -16.84 2.14 4.79
N GLY A 75 -17.09 0.82 4.76
CA GLY A 75 -16.59 -0.08 3.73
C GLY A 75 -17.10 0.30 2.34
N MET A 76 -18.37 0.70 2.23
CA MET A 76 -18.91 1.21 0.96
C MET A 76 -18.21 2.50 0.49
N LYS A 77 -17.78 3.38 1.41
CA LYS A 77 -17.07 4.62 1.07
C LYS A 77 -15.67 4.39 0.49
N LEU A 78 -15.07 3.23 0.76
CA LEU A 78 -13.79 2.86 0.17
C LEU A 78 -13.89 2.58 -1.34
N LYS A 79 -15.13 2.47 -1.89
CA LYS A 79 -15.41 2.18 -3.32
C LYS A 79 -14.59 1.00 -3.85
N THR A 80 -14.38 -0.01 -3.00
CA THR A 80 -13.49 -1.16 -3.25
C THR A 80 -13.92 -2.07 -4.39
N PHE A 81 -15.17 -1.94 -4.86
CA PHE A 81 -15.75 -2.78 -5.90
C PHE A 81 -15.31 -2.38 -7.32
N ASP A 82 -14.77 -1.17 -7.51
CA ASP A 82 -14.15 -0.76 -8.77
C ASP A 82 -12.73 -1.34 -8.90
N LYS A 83 -12.30 -1.63 -10.12
CA LYS A 83 -10.94 -2.08 -10.45
C LYS A 83 -9.94 -0.93 -10.34
N ALA A 84 -8.70 -1.22 -9.97
CA ALA A 84 -7.64 -0.23 -9.86
C ALA A 84 -7.40 0.52 -11.19
N ASP A 85 -7.32 -0.20 -12.32
CA ASP A 85 -7.10 0.40 -13.64
C ASP A 85 -8.22 1.38 -14.03
N ASN A 86 -9.48 0.96 -13.88
CA ASN A 86 -10.65 1.81 -14.15
C ASN A 86 -10.65 3.08 -13.28
N LEU A 87 -10.07 3.03 -12.08
CA LEU A 87 -9.95 4.21 -11.24
C LEU A 87 -8.85 5.13 -11.77
N ILE A 88 -7.69 4.59 -12.14
CA ILE A 88 -6.57 5.37 -12.65
C ILE A 88 -6.96 6.07 -13.97
N GLU A 89 -7.62 5.36 -14.88
CA GLU A 89 -8.10 5.88 -16.18
C GLU A 89 -9.07 7.06 -16.05
N LYS A 90 -9.78 7.21 -14.91
CA LYS A 90 -10.67 8.36 -14.67
C LYS A 90 -9.91 9.67 -14.43
N TYR A 91 -8.63 9.59 -14.08
CA TYR A 91 -7.82 10.75 -13.69
C TYR A 91 -6.68 11.03 -14.66
N VAL A 92 -6.18 10.02 -15.36
CA VAL A 92 -4.99 10.12 -16.20
C VAL A 92 -5.22 9.36 -17.50
N ASP A 93 -5.00 10.03 -18.63
CA ASP A 93 -5.21 9.44 -19.95
C ASP A 93 -3.93 8.76 -20.50
N ASN A 94 -2.74 9.29 -20.18
CA ASN A 94 -1.49 8.75 -20.70
C ASN A 94 -1.16 7.34 -20.16
N GLU A 95 -1.00 6.38 -21.06
CA GLU A 95 -0.70 4.99 -20.72
C GLU A 95 0.57 4.79 -19.88
N LYS A 96 1.61 5.62 -20.05
CA LYS A 96 2.86 5.46 -19.28
C LYS A 96 2.64 5.82 -17.82
N ILE A 97 1.90 6.91 -17.57
CA ILE A 97 1.55 7.36 -16.21
C ILE A 97 0.58 6.35 -15.59
N GLN A 98 -0.39 5.83 -16.35
CA GLN A 98 -1.27 4.76 -15.89
C GLN A 98 -0.48 3.50 -15.48
N LYS A 99 0.45 3.04 -16.33
CA LYS A 99 1.32 1.89 -16.05
C LYS A 99 2.21 2.13 -14.84
N MET A 100 2.71 3.35 -14.64
CA MET A 100 3.48 3.73 -13.45
C MET A 100 2.67 3.56 -12.16
N LEU A 101 1.42 4.05 -12.15
CA LEU A 101 0.52 3.89 -11.00
C LEU A 101 0.11 2.43 -10.79
N ALA A 102 -0.17 1.69 -11.86
CA ALA A 102 -0.56 0.28 -11.79
C ALA A 102 0.60 -0.63 -11.36
N PHE A 103 1.84 -0.33 -11.74
CA PHE A 103 3.02 -1.12 -11.40
C PHE A 103 3.13 -1.36 -9.89
N GLN A 104 2.86 -0.33 -9.10
CA GLN A 104 2.89 -0.42 -7.65
C GLN A 104 1.79 -1.28 -7.04
N THR A 105 0.67 -1.44 -7.74
CA THR A 105 -0.39 -2.36 -7.30
C THR A 105 -0.01 -3.84 -7.48
N LEU A 106 1.07 -4.17 -8.22
CA LEU A 106 1.55 -5.54 -8.38
C LEU A 106 2.26 -6.10 -7.14
N TYR A 107 2.63 -5.27 -6.16
CA TYR A 107 3.39 -5.69 -4.97
C TYR A 107 2.67 -6.75 -4.11
N ILE A 108 1.36 -6.85 -4.25
CA ILE A 108 0.51 -7.85 -3.57
C ILE A 108 0.39 -9.18 -4.36
N GLY A 109 1.03 -9.30 -5.52
CA GLY A 109 0.95 -10.48 -6.39
C GLY A 109 -0.40 -10.62 -7.11
N ILE A 110 -1.17 -9.55 -7.25
CA ILE A 110 -2.48 -9.54 -7.91
C ILE A 110 -2.42 -8.67 -9.17
N ASP A 111 -2.99 -9.17 -10.27
CA ASP A 111 -3.16 -8.43 -11.52
C ASP A 111 -4.01 -7.15 -11.29
N PRO A 112 -3.52 -5.95 -11.65
CA PRO A 112 -4.23 -4.67 -11.48
C PRO A 112 -5.63 -4.66 -12.09
N LYS A 113 -5.83 -5.41 -13.18
CA LYS A 113 -7.13 -5.57 -13.87
C LYS A 113 -8.18 -6.34 -13.07
N ARG A 114 -7.73 -7.04 -12.04
CA ARG A 114 -8.54 -7.87 -11.13
C ARG A 114 -8.46 -7.39 -9.69
N SER A 115 -7.54 -6.47 -9.41
CA SER A 115 -7.28 -5.93 -8.09
C SER A 115 -8.35 -4.89 -7.71
N PRO A 116 -8.97 -5.01 -6.52
CA PRO A 116 -9.76 -3.95 -5.92
C PRO A 116 -9.03 -2.60 -5.91
N SER A 117 -9.73 -1.51 -6.23
CA SER A 117 -9.15 -0.16 -6.24
C SER A 117 -8.59 0.30 -4.88
N LEU A 118 -8.93 -0.39 -3.79
CA LEU A 118 -8.33 -0.18 -2.48
C LEU A 118 -6.80 -0.31 -2.52
N TYR A 119 -6.26 -1.17 -3.38
CA TYR A 119 -4.81 -1.40 -3.47
C TYR A 119 -4.04 -0.21 -4.07
N SER A 120 -4.73 0.75 -4.69
CA SER A 120 -4.13 2.04 -5.08
C SER A 120 -3.62 2.87 -3.90
N ILE A 121 -3.98 2.52 -2.66
CA ILE A 121 -3.39 3.10 -1.44
C ILE A 121 -1.87 2.87 -1.38
N ILE A 122 -1.37 1.74 -1.88
CA ILE A 122 0.06 1.40 -1.82
C ILE A 122 0.92 2.43 -2.60
N PRO A 123 0.68 2.67 -3.91
CA PRO A 123 1.43 3.68 -4.65
C PRO A 123 1.35 5.07 -4.01
N MET A 124 0.18 5.44 -3.47
CA MET A 124 0.01 6.71 -2.77
C MET A 124 0.91 6.79 -1.53
N ILE A 125 0.97 5.73 -0.72
CA ILE A 125 1.84 5.68 0.47
C ILE A 125 3.30 5.85 0.07
N GLU A 126 3.76 5.17 -0.97
CA GLU A 126 5.16 5.29 -1.41
C GLU A 126 5.49 6.69 -1.92
N LEU A 127 4.59 7.30 -2.69
CA LEU A 127 4.77 8.65 -3.23
C LEU A 127 4.74 9.71 -2.13
N MET A 128 3.90 9.54 -1.10
CA MET A 128 3.73 10.53 -0.04
C MET A 128 4.70 10.36 1.13
N PHE A 129 4.95 9.13 1.58
CA PHE A 129 5.78 8.84 2.75
C PHE A 129 7.20 8.40 2.37
N GLY A 130 7.44 8.15 1.09
CA GLY A 130 8.73 7.72 0.56
C GLY A 130 8.99 6.22 0.75
N VAL A 131 10.02 5.75 0.05
CA VAL A 131 10.55 4.39 0.18
C VAL A 131 11.88 4.46 0.93
N HIS A 132 11.99 3.68 2.00
CA HIS A 132 13.12 3.72 2.92
C HIS A 132 13.93 2.44 2.85
N PHE A 133 15.26 2.58 2.94
CA PHE A 133 16.17 1.44 3.02
C PHE A 133 16.78 1.34 4.42
N ILE A 134 16.62 0.17 5.04
CA ILE A 134 17.21 -0.11 6.34
C ILE A 134 18.68 -0.50 6.12
N LYS A 135 19.60 0.19 6.82
CA LYS A 135 21.03 -0.13 6.76
C LYS A 135 21.26 -1.59 7.18
N GLY A 136 21.90 -2.38 6.30
CA GLY A 136 22.09 -3.82 6.48
C GLY A 136 20.96 -4.69 5.91
N GLY A 137 19.95 -4.06 5.30
CA GLY A 137 18.81 -4.72 4.66
C GLY A 137 17.71 -5.13 5.63
N MET A 138 16.68 -5.79 5.10
CA MET A 138 15.49 -6.19 5.87
C MET A 138 15.81 -7.12 7.04
N TYR A 139 16.85 -7.96 6.94
CA TYR A 139 17.23 -8.85 8.03
C TYR A 139 17.71 -8.10 9.28
N SER A 140 18.30 -6.91 9.12
CA SER A 140 18.70 -6.06 10.24
C SER A 140 17.51 -5.62 11.09
N PHE A 141 16.35 -5.40 10.47
CA PHE A 141 15.11 -5.11 11.20
C PHE A 141 14.66 -6.29 12.07
N VAL A 142 14.70 -7.51 11.52
CA VAL A 142 14.38 -8.73 12.26
C VAL A 142 15.32 -8.91 13.46
N ARG A 143 16.62 -8.66 13.26
CA ARG A 143 17.62 -8.75 14.35
C ARG A 143 17.41 -7.70 15.44
N ALA A 144 17.01 -6.48 15.07
CA ALA A 144 16.69 -5.44 16.04
C ALA A 144 15.46 -5.83 16.89
N LEU A 145 14.41 -6.37 16.27
CA LEU A 145 13.24 -6.87 16.98
C LEU A 145 13.57 -8.06 17.89
N GLN A 146 14.40 -9.00 17.41
CA GLN A 146 14.90 -10.11 18.23
C GLN A 146 15.59 -9.59 19.50
N THR A 147 16.54 -8.67 19.33
CA THR A 147 17.31 -8.09 20.44
C THR A 147 16.40 -7.41 21.46
N LEU A 148 15.45 -6.57 21.00
CA LEU A 148 14.50 -5.89 21.88
C LEU A 148 13.63 -6.88 22.67
N ASN A 149 13.17 -7.96 22.04
CA ASN A 149 12.38 -8.98 22.72
C ASN A 149 13.18 -9.73 23.78
N GLU A 150 14.44 -10.08 23.48
CA GLU A 150 15.37 -10.70 24.43
C GLU A 150 15.64 -9.78 25.63
N GLU A 151 15.83 -8.47 25.41
CA GLU A 151 15.98 -7.45 26.47
C GLU A 151 14.73 -7.34 27.37
N LEU A 152 13.55 -7.55 26.79
CA LEU A 152 12.27 -7.60 27.53
C LEU A 152 12.02 -8.96 28.21
N GLY A 153 12.99 -9.90 28.15
CA GLY A 153 12.92 -11.21 28.79
C GLY A 153 12.19 -12.29 27.99
N THR A 154 11.87 -12.02 26.71
CA THR A 154 11.24 -13.00 25.83
C THR A 154 12.25 -14.07 25.40
N GLN A 155 11.86 -15.35 25.47
CA GLN A 155 12.65 -16.46 24.95
C GLN A 155 12.23 -16.80 23.52
N ILE A 156 13.18 -16.82 22.60
CA ILE A 156 12.94 -17.11 21.17
C ILE A 156 13.54 -18.48 20.83
N TYR A 157 12.68 -19.41 20.42
CA TYR A 157 13.06 -20.75 20.00
C TYR A 157 12.99 -20.85 18.47
N THR A 158 14.12 -21.16 17.84
CA THR A 158 14.21 -21.39 16.38
C THR A 158 14.30 -22.89 16.10
N ASN A 159 13.98 -23.32 14.87
CA ASN A 159 13.89 -24.74 14.50
C ASN A 159 12.92 -25.56 15.36
N ALA A 160 11.94 -24.89 15.99
CA ALA A 160 10.92 -25.51 16.82
C ALA A 160 9.61 -25.58 16.02
N ASN A 161 9.39 -26.70 15.32
CA ASN A 161 8.14 -26.91 14.60
C ASN A 161 7.00 -27.13 15.61
N VAL A 162 5.93 -26.36 15.50
CA VAL A 162 4.74 -26.50 16.37
C VAL A 162 3.90 -27.67 15.86
N GLU A 163 3.68 -28.70 16.68
CA GLU A 163 2.92 -29.90 16.30
C GLU A 163 1.44 -29.82 16.66
N GLU A 164 1.11 -29.22 17.80
CA GLU A 164 -0.25 -29.16 18.33
C GLU A 164 -0.51 -27.84 19.08
N ILE A 165 -1.74 -27.32 18.96
CA ILE A 165 -2.25 -26.24 19.80
C ILE A 165 -3.26 -26.83 20.79
N ILE A 166 -2.87 -26.92 22.06
CA ILE A 166 -3.74 -27.44 23.12
C ILE A 166 -4.67 -26.32 23.61
N ILE A 167 -5.97 -26.53 23.51
CA ILE A 167 -6.99 -25.56 23.95
C ILE A 167 -7.61 -26.03 25.26
N ASP A 168 -7.41 -25.26 26.33
CA ASP A 168 -8.08 -25.49 27.62
C ASP A 168 -9.44 -24.78 27.66
N GLY A 169 -10.51 -25.53 27.90
CA GLY A 169 -11.88 -25.03 27.97
C GLY A 169 -12.13 -24.00 29.09
N ARG A 170 -11.20 -23.84 30.04
CA ARG A 170 -11.26 -22.82 31.10
C ARG A 170 -10.94 -21.40 30.62
N TYR A 171 -10.30 -21.24 29.45
CA TYR A 171 -9.89 -19.95 28.89
C TYR A 171 -10.68 -19.57 27.61
N LYS A 172 -11.86 -20.17 27.41
CA LYS A 172 -12.82 -19.76 26.36
C LYS A 172 -13.61 -18.51 26.74
#